data_AF-A0AA50DZS8-F1
#
_entry.id   AF-A0AA50DZS8-F1
#
_cell.length_a   1.000
_cell.length_b   1.000
_cell.length_c   1.000
_cell.angle_alpha   90.00
_cell.angle_beta   90.00
_cell.angle_gamma   90.00
#
_symmetry.space_group_name_H-M   'P 1'
#
loop_
_entity.id
_entity.type
_entity.pdbx_description
1 polymer ?
#
loop_
_entity_poly.entity_id
_entity_poly.type
_entity_poly.pdbx_seq_one_letter_code
_entity_poly.pdbx_strand_id
1 'polypeptide(L)' 'MTNILGINAYHGDSSACLVQNGKLIAAVEEERFNRIKHWAGFLESPLGIA' A
#
# COMPACT_ATOMS: atom_id res chain seq x y z
N MET A 1 -12.66 14.24 20.20
CA MET A 1 -11.38 13.88 19.58
C MET A 1 -11.69 13.27 18.23
N THR A 2 -11.14 13.83 17.16
CA THR A 2 -11.46 13.39 15.79
C THR A 2 -10.25 12.71 15.19
N ASN A 3 -10.45 11.47 14.74
CA ASN A 3 -9.46 10.67 14.04
C ASN A 3 -9.92 10.51 12.59
N ILE A 4 -9.05 10.82 11.65
CA ILE A 4 -9.31 10.73 10.21
C ILE A 4 -8.28 9.77 9.62
N LEU A 5 -8.77 8.76 8.90
CA LEU A 5 -7.96 7.82 8.14
C LEU A 5 -8.09 8.17 6.65
N GLY A 6 -7.01 8.65 6.05
CA GLY A 6 -6.92 8.86 4.61
C GLY A 6 -6.41 7.60 3.93
N ILE A 7 -7.07 7.19 2.84
CA ILE A 7 -6.69 6.04 2.03
C ILE A 7 -6.65 6.48 0.56
N ASN A 8 -5.55 6.20 -0.10
CA ASN A 8 -5.40 6.31 -1.55
C ASN A 8 -5.15 4.91 -2.11
N ALA A 9 -6.03 4.43 -2.99
CA ALA A 9 -5.99 3.07 -3.54
C ALA A 9 -6.35 3.02 -5.04
N TYR A 10 -6.30 4.16 -5.74
CA TYR A 10 -6.78 4.29 -7.12
C TYR A 10 -5.67 4.38 -8.19
N HIS A 11 -4.40 4.25 -7.82
CA HIS A 11 -3.25 4.19 -8.74
C HIS A 11 -2.16 3.27 -8.18
N GLY A 12 -1.15 2.95 -9.00
CA GLY A 12 -0.11 1.95 -8.74
C GLY A 12 0.69 2.09 -7.44
N ASP A 13 0.51 3.19 -6.70
CA ASP A 13 1.13 3.46 -5.41
C ASP A 13 0.03 3.75 -4.38
N SER A 14 -0.50 2.71 -3.72
CA SER A 14 -1.45 2.93 -2.64
C SER A 14 -0.77 3.64 -1.46
N SER A 15 -1.51 4.46 -0.72
CA SER A 15 -0.99 5.13 0.46
C SER A 15 -2.06 5.34 1.52
N ALA A 16 -1.62 5.51 2.77
CA ALA A 16 -2.50 5.72 3.91
C ALA A 16 -1.93 6.76 4.87
N CYS A 17 -2.79 7.55 5.51
CA CYS A 17 -2.39 8.51 6.54
C CYS A 17 -3.38 8.57 7.71
N LEU A 18 -2.86 8.84 8.90
CA LEU A 18 -3.63 9.06 10.12
C LEU A 18 -3.48 10.51 10.56
N VAL A 19 -4.60 11.22 10.64
CA VAL A 19 -4.69 12.57 11.16
C VAL A 19 -5.51 12.56 12.45
N GLN A 20 -4.97 13.16 13.51
CA GLN A 20 -5.65 13.28 14.78
C GLN A 20 -5.74 14.74 15.18
N ASN A 21 -6.96 15.22 15.43
CA ASN A 21 -7.25 16.60 15.79
C ASN A 21 -6.59 17.63 14.84
N GLY A 22 -6.61 17.34 13.53
CA GLY A 22 -6.00 18.19 12.51
C GLY A 22 -4.48 18.08 12.36
N LYS A 23 -3.81 17.24 13.16
CA LYS A 23 -2.36 16.98 13.07
C LYS A 23 -2.08 15.65 12.40
N LEU A 24 -1.16 15.62 11.45
CA LEU A 24 -0.66 14.37 10.85
C LEU A 24 0.16 13.59 11.90
N ILE A 25 -0.25 12.36 12.17
CA ILE A 25 0.40 11.45 13.11
C ILE A 25 1.27 10.44 12.39
N ALA A 26 0.76 9.87 11.29
CA ALA A 26 1.46 8.90 10.48
C ALA A 26 1.04 9.02 9.01
N ALA A 27 1.97 8.76 8.10
CA ALA A 27 1.72 8.63 6.67
C ALA A 27 2.65 7.57 6.10
N VAL A 28 2.12 6.74 5.21
CA VAL A 28 2.85 5.64 4.61
C VAL A 28 2.37 5.36 3.19
N GLU A 29 3.30 4.97 2.34
CA GLU A 29 3.08 4.57 0.96
C GLU A 29 3.38 3.06 0.85
N GLU A 30 2.60 2.33 0.06
CA GLU A 30 2.69 0.89 -0.13
C GLU A 30 4.10 0.47 -0.59
N GLU A 31 4.75 1.29 -1.40
CA GLU A 31 6.11 1.05 -1.87
C GLU A 31 7.14 0.99 -0.72
N ARG A 32 6.91 1.67 0.41
CA ARG A 32 7.77 1.56 1.60
C ARG A 32 7.58 0.26 2.39
N PHE A 33 6.43 -0.40 2.27
CA PHE A 33 6.19 -1.69 2.94
C PHE A 33 6.71 -2.86 2.12
N ASN A 34 6.60 -2.80 0.80
CA ASN A 34 6.92 -3.97 0.00
C ASN A 34 8.41 -4.29 -0.05
N ARG A 35 9.36 -3.32 -0.02
CA ARG A 35 10.82 -3.58 -0.20
C ARG A 35 11.17 -4.63 -1.29
N ILE A 36 10.23 -4.92 -2.18
CA ILE A 36 10.28 -5.87 -3.27
C ILE A 36 10.19 -4.98 -4.50
N LYS A 37 11.33 -4.75 -5.14
CA LYS A 37 11.33 -4.33 -6.54
C LYS A 37 10.68 -5.46 -7.33
N HIS A 38 9.62 -5.16 -8.09
CA HIS A 38 8.83 -6.08 -8.92
C HIS A 38 7.68 -6.81 -8.20
N TRP A 39 6.57 -6.09 -7.99
CA TRP A 39 5.25 -6.71 -8.14
C TRP A 39 4.78 -6.57 -9.59
N ALA A 40 5.45 -7.29 -10.50
CA ALA A 40 4.89 -7.60 -11.81
C ALA A 40 4.24 -8.97 -11.65
N GLY A 41 2.91 -9.01 -11.70
CA GLY A 41 2.15 -10.23 -11.50
C GLY A 41 2.66 -11.39 -12.36
N PHE A 42 2.94 -12.51 -11.73
CA PHE A 42 3.02 -13.78 -12.42
C PHE A 42 2.51 -14.88 -11.49
N LEU A 43 1.38 -15.46 -11.86
CA LEU A 43 0.87 -16.70 -11.29
C LEU A 43 1.81 -17.81 -11.78
N GLU A 44 2.89 -18.09 -11.05
CA GLU A 44 3.59 -19.36 -11.22
C GLU A 44 2.73 -20.46 -10.61
N SER A 45 1.86 -21.04 -11.43
CA SER A 45 1.30 -22.35 -11.14
C SER A 45 2.46 -23.37 -11.12
N PRO A 46 2.60 -24.20 -10.07
CA PRO A 46 3.74 -25.12 -9.91
C PRO A 46 3.58 -26.42 -10.73
N LEU A 47 2.82 -26.40 -11.83
CA LEU A 47 2.55 -27.60 -12.62
C LEU A 47 3.20 -27.48 -14.00
N GLY A 48 4.44 -27.95 -14.07
CA GLY A 48 5.18 -28.13 -15.31
C GLY A 48 4.51 -29.16 -16.21
N ILE A 49 3.72 -28.67 -17.17
CA ILE A 49 3.34 -29.42 -18.36
C ILE A 49 3.46 -28.47 -19.55
N ALA A 50 4.62 -28.54 -20.18
CA ALA A 50 4.81 -28.20 -21.59
C ALA A 50 4.71 -29.50 -22.39
#